data_AF-A0A5C5X0B5-F1
#
_entry.id   AF-A0A5C5X0B5-F1
#
_cell.length_a   1.000
_cell.length_b   1.000
_cell.length_c   1.000
_cell.angle_alpha   90.00
_cell.angle_beta   90.00
_cell.angle_gamma   90.00
#
_symmetry.space_group_name_H-M   'P 1'
#
loop_
_entity.id
_entity.type
_entity.pdbx_description
1 polymer ?
#
loop_
_entity_poly.entity_id
_entity_poly.type
_entity_poly.pdbx_seq_one_letter_code
_entity_poly.pdbx_strand_id
1 'polypeptide(L)'
;MLTLSVLLFLVGYIAKPTEYHFSFRDDSHVGVSSRGLDARLVFFNDVEYGPYRGSTIGLIHANGEIYPPLEREGSFGDSWGVYYRHFQWSDSTLWTLMVTLWYPITIFAIMPFASLVCSAVRQCVSNVAEP
;
A
#
# COMPACT_ATOMS: atom_id res chain seq x y z
N MET A 1 -17.07 -2.88 4.30
CA MET A 1 -15.61 -2.76 4.16
C MET A 1 -15.06 -3.76 3.16
N LEU A 2 -15.32 -5.07 3.28
CA LEU A 2 -14.92 -6.06 2.26
C LEU A 2 -15.35 -5.68 0.83
N THR A 3 -16.62 -5.33 0.64
CA THR A 3 -17.18 -4.92 -0.66
C THR A 3 -16.47 -3.71 -1.25
N LEU A 4 -16.17 -2.69 -0.42
CA LEU A 4 -15.41 -1.51 -0.82
C LEU A 4 -13.98 -1.89 -1.21
N SER A 5 -13.30 -2.74 -0.43
CA SER A 5 -11.94 -3.19 -0.74
C SER A 5 -11.89 -3.99 -2.05
N VAL A 6 -12.88 -4.85 -2.30
CA VAL A 6 -13.00 -5.59 -3.57
C VAL A 6 -13.32 -4.64 -4.73
N LEU A 7 -14.21 -3.66 -4.53
CA LEU A 7 -14.51 -2.66 -5.55
C LEU A 7 -13.25 -1.85 -5.92
N LEU A 8 -12.51 -1.36 -4.92
CA LEU A 8 -11.25 -0.65 -5.13
C LEU A 8 -10.20 -1.55 -5.81
N PHE A 9 -10.18 -2.84 -5.47
CA PHE A 9 -9.31 -3.82 -6.12
C PHE A 9 -9.63 -3.94 -7.60
N LEU A 10 -10.90 -4.05 -7.96
CA LEU A 10 -11.37 -4.11 -9.35
C LEU A 10 -11.12 -2.79 -10.11
N VAL A 11 -11.40 -1.65 -9.48
CA VAL A 11 -11.16 -0.32 -10.06
C VAL A 11 -9.67 -0.15 -10.39
N GLY A 12 -8.76 -0.65 -9.55
CA GLY A 12 -7.32 -0.58 -9.79
C GLY A 12 -6.85 -1.26 -11.09
N TYR A 13 -7.64 -2.17 -11.69
CA TYR A 13 -7.33 -2.78 -13.00
C TYR A 13 -7.69 -1.89 -14.19
N ILE A 14 -8.62 -0.95 -13.99
CA ILE A 14 -9.19 -0.13 -15.06
C ILE A 14 -8.67 1.32 -14.94
N ALA A 15 -8.35 1.76 -13.74
CA ALA A 15 -7.90 3.10 -13.44
C ALA A 15 -6.39 3.14 -13.16
N LYS A 16 -5.72 4.18 -13.69
CA LYS A 16 -4.39 4.56 -13.24
C LYS A 16 -4.49 5.63 -12.15
N PRO A 17 -3.61 5.62 -11.14
CA PRO A 17 -3.64 6.62 -10.06
C PRO A 17 -3.34 8.04 -10.55
N THR A 18 -2.58 8.20 -11.64
CA THR A 18 -2.35 9.51 -12.27
C THR A 18 -3.60 10.07 -12.93
N GLU A 19 -4.43 9.20 -13.52
CA GLU A 19 -5.64 9.58 -14.25
C GLU A 19 -6.85 9.72 -13.32
N TYR A 20 -6.94 8.88 -12.29
CA TYR A 20 -8.04 8.85 -11.33
C TYR A 20 -7.49 8.82 -9.90
N HIS A 21 -7.55 9.98 -9.26
CA HIS A 21 -7.21 10.17 -7.86
C HIS A 21 -8.18 11.12 -7.18
N PHE A 22 -8.16 11.09 -5.86
CA PHE A 22 -8.80 12.05 -4.99
C PHE A 22 -7.73 12.90 -4.32
N SER A 23 -7.80 14.21 -4.52
CA SER A 23 -6.89 15.18 -3.91
C SER A 23 -7.50 15.73 -2.63
N PHE A 24 -6.78 15.59 -1.52
CA PHE A 24 -7.12 16.26 -0.26
C PHE A 24 -6.53 17.68 -0.21
N ARG A 25 -5.34 17.84 -0.80
CA ARG A 25 -4.56 19.08 -0.93
C ARG A 25 -3.72 19.02 -2.21
N ASP A 26 -3.00 20.09 -2.51
CA ASP A 26 -2.07 20.19 -3.63
C ASP A 26 -0.89 19.21 -3.53
N ASP A 27 -0.61 18.68 -2.32
CA ASP A 27 0.50 17.77 -2.01
C ASP A 27 0.05 16.42 -1.44
N SER A 28 -1.24 16.07 -1.59
CA SER A 28 -1.79 14.87 -0.97
C SER A 28 -2.92 14.29 -1.80
N HIS A 29 -2.58 13.22 -2.52
CA HIS A 29 -3.46 12.53 -3.45
C HIS A 29 -3.57 11.06 -3.10
N VAL A 30 -4.76 10.50 -3.34
CA VAL A 30 -5.05 9.07 -3.14
C VAL A 30 -5.67 8.49 -4.39
N GLY A 31 -5.10 7.39 -4.87
CA GLY A 31 -5.62 6.64 -5.99
C GLY A 31 -5.54 5.14 -5.74
N VAL A 32 -5.84 4.39 -6.79
CA VAL A 32 -5.66 2.94 -6.83
C VAL A 32 -4.81 2.58 -8.04
N SER A 33 -3.93 1.61 -7.86
CA SER A 33 -3.06 1.11 -8.93
C SER A 33 -2.95 -0.39 -8.82
N SER A 34 -2.99 -1.08 -9.95
CA SER A 34 -2.73 -2.52 -10.00
C SER A 34 -1.46 -2.85 -10.78
N ARG A 35 -0.82 -3.95 -10.39
CA ARG A 35 0.19 -4.64 -11.19
C ARG A 35 -0.02 -6.14 -11.08
N GLY A 36 -0.61 -6.74 -12.12
CA GLY A 36 -1.00 -8.15 -12.08
C GLY A 36 -2.08 -8.37 -11.01
N LEU A 37 -1.90 -9.39 -10.17
CA LEU A 37 -2.86 -9.74 -9.11
C LEU A 37 -2.77 -8.85 -7.86
N ASP A 38 -1.97 -7.79 -7.88
CA ASP A 38 -1.76 -6.91 -6.74
C ASP A 38 -2.30 -5.51 -7.04
N ALA A 39 -3.46 -5.19 -6.45
CA ALA A 39 -4.00 -3.84 -6.44
C ALA A 39 -3.70 -3.17 -5.11
N ARG A 40 -3.25 -1.92 -5.16
CA ARG A 40 -2.82 -1.14 -4.01
C ARG A 40 -3.57 0.18 -3.94
N LEU A 41 -3.85 0.60 -2.72
CA LEU A 41 -4.18 2.00 -2.44
C LEU A 41 -2.87 2.80 -2.48
N VAL A 42 -2.87 3.90 -3.23
CA VAL A 42 -1.67 4.68 -3.50
C VAL A 42 -1.85 6.08 -2.95
N PHE A 43 -0.98 6.50 -2.06
CA PHE A 43 -0.85 7.85 -1.53
C PHE A 43 0.40 8.48 -2.12
N PHE A 44 0.30 9.69 -2.63
CA PHE A 44 1.39 10.38 -3.29
C PHE A 44 1.16 11.89 -3.24
N ASN A 45 2.22 12.67 -3.41
CA ASN A 45 2.18 14.12 -3.22
C ASN A 45 2.24 14.96 -4.47
N ASP A 46 2.43 14.35 -5.63
CA ASP A 46 2.61 15.10 -6.86
C ASP A 46 1.85 14.40 -7.99
N VAL A 47 0.87 15.09 -8.58
CA VAL A 47 0.05 14.56 -9.68
C VAL A 47 0.76 14.52 -11.02
N GLU A 48 1.79 15.34 -11.18
CA GLU A 48 2.54 15.46 -12.43
C GLU A 48 3.64 14.39 -12.50
N TYR A 49 4.33 14.15 -11.38
CA TYR A 49 5.47 13.24 -11.30
C TYR A 49 5.19 11.93 -10.55
N GLY A 50 4.11 11.87 -9.76
CA GLY A 50 3.72 10.72 -8.97
C GLY A 50 2.67 9.82 -9.66
N PRO A 51 2.38 8.64 -9.10
CA PRO A 51 3.09 8.01 -7.98
C PRO A 51 4.41 7.39 -8.43
N TYR A 52 5.48 7.72 -7.72
CA TYR A 52 6.83 7.29 -8.08
C TYR A 52 7.09 5.84 -7.66
N ARG A 53 7.43 5.00 -8.64
CA ARG A 53 7.82 3.61 -8.42
C ARG A 53 9.12 3.28 -9.14
N GLY A 54 10.15 2.88 -8.40
CA GLY A 54 11.43 2.52 -8.99
C GLY A 54 12.60 2.54 -8.02
N SER A 55 13.79 2.47 -8.59
CA SER A 55 15.07 2.61 -7.89
C SER A 55 15.76 3.92 -8.30
N THR A 56 16.56 4.44 -7.38
CA THR A 56 17.47 5.56 -7.65
C THR A 56 18.82 4.97 -8.04
N ILE A 57 19.42 5.46 -9.12
CA ILE A 57 20.81 5.13 -9.48
C ILE A 57 21.71 6.16 -8.81
N GLY A 58 22.61 5.71 -7.94
CA GLY A 58 23.67 6.54 -7.39
C GLY A 58 24.88 6.59 -8.33
N LEU A 59 25.40 7.78 -8.58
CA LEU A 59 26.65 8.03 -9.28
C LEU A 59 27.78 8.16 -8.25
N ILE A 60 28.95 7.60 -8.56
CA ILE A 60 30.14 7.70 -7.71
C ILE A 60 31.10 8.68 -8.38
N HIS A 61 31.42 9.77 -7.71
CA HIS A 61 32.40 10.74 -8.16
C HIS A 61 33.83 10.21 -8.00
N ALA A 62 34.80 10.81 -8.69
CA ALA A 62 36.22 10.39 -8.64
C ALA A 62 36.84 10.50 -7.23
N ASN A 63 36.27 11.32 -6.35
CA ASN A 63 36.63 11.46 -4.94
C ASN A 63 35.98 10.40 -4.02
N GLY A 64 35.16 9.50 -4.58
CA GLY A 64 34.43 8.46 -3.84
C GLY A 64 33.08 8.90 -3.28
N GLU A 65 32.64 10.14 -3.50
CA GLU A 65 31.34 10.61 -3.02
C GLU A 65 30.18 10.06 -3.87
N ILE A 66 29.11 9.63 -3.21
CA ILE A 66 27.89 9.11 -3.86
C ILE A 66 26.88 10.25 -4.04
N TYR A 67 26.35 10.41 -5.26
CA TYR A 67 25.33 11.39 -5.60
C TYR A 67 24.14 10.75 -6.35
N PRO A 68 22.88 11.07 -5.99
CA PRO A 68 22.49 11.85 -4.82
C PRO A 68 22.83 11.13 -3.51
N PRO A 69 23.03 11.86 -2.40
CA PRO A 69 23.28 11.24 -1.10
C PRO A 69 22.13 10.28 -0.77
N LEU A 70 22.48 9.04 -0.38
CA LEU A 70 21.50 8.03 0.01
C LEU A 70 21.00 8.37 1.42
N GLU A 71 19.92 9.14 1.51
CA GLU A 71 19.38 9.58 2.81
C GLU A 71 18.82 8.42 3.66
N ARG A 72 18.52 7.25 3.07
CA ARG A 72 18.03 6.07 3.79
C ARG A 72 18.51 4.76 3.14
N GLU A 73 19.50 4.10 3.76
CA GLU A 73 19.89 2.70 3.50
C GLU A 73 18.77 1.69 3.85
N GLY A 74 17.86 2.06 4.76
CA GLY A 74 16.73 1.23 5.22
C GLY A 74 15.61 1.16 4.19
N SER A 75 15.83 0.39 3.12
CA SER A 75 14.90 0.14 2.04
C SER A 75 13.65 -0.61 2.52
N PHE A 76 12.61 0.11 2.97
CA PHE A 76 11.24 -0.39 2.76
C PHE A 76 10.91 -0.19 1.28
N GLY A 77 11.50 -1.03 0.43
CA GLY A 77 11.16 -1.14 -0.98
C GLY A 77 9.77 -1.76 -1.14
N ASP A 78 9.55 -2.47 -2.24
CA ASP A 78 8.33 -3.26 -2.39
C ASP A 78 8.42 -4.49 -1.47
N SER A 79 7.80 -4.44 -0.29
CA SER A 79 7.96 -5.47 0.74
C SER A 79 6.63 -5.77 1.39
N TRP A 80 6.23 -7.05 1.32
CA TRP A 80 5.01 -7.56 1.95
C TRP A 80 3.77 -6.72 1.60
N GLY A 81 3.62 -6.28 0.35
CA GLY A 81 2.45 -5.48 -0.04
C GLY A 81 2.40 -4.05 0.51
N VAL A 82 3.44 -3.58 1.22
CA VAL A 82 3.67 -2.17 1.48
C VAL A 82 4.85 -1.70 0.63
N TYR A 83 4.72 -0.53 0.03
CA TYR A 83 5.81 0.13 -0.68
C TYR A 83 5.86 1.57 -0.22
N TYR A 84 7.04 2.03 0.20
CA TYR A 84 7.24 3.43 0.53
C TYR A 84 8.50 3.96 -0.15
N ARG A 85 8.40 5.15 -0.73
CA ARG A 85 9.54 5.85 -1.28
C ARG A 85 9.46 7.32 -0.94
N HIS A 86 10.61 7.86 -0.59
CA HIS A 86 10.84 9.28 -0.38
C HIS A 86 12.07 9.65 -1.17
N PHE A 87 11.96 10.74 -1.92
CA PHE A 87 13.02 11.28 -2.75
C PHE A 87 13.07 12.78 -2.57
N GLN A 88 14.24 13.31 -2.26
CA GLN A 88 14.47 14.74 -2.16
C GLN A 88 15.30 15.19 -3.37
N TRP A 89 14.72 16.07 -4.19
CA TRP A 89 15.39 16.79 -5.27
C TRP A 89 15.86 18.17 -4.75
N SER A 90 16.67 18.89 -5.53
CA SER A 90 17.11 20.26 -5.19
C SER A 90 15.94 21.22 -4.93
N ASP A 91 14.84 21.08 -5.68
CA ASP A 91 13.75 22.06 -5.71
C ASP A 91 12.39 21.45 -5.32
N SER A 92 12.32 20.14 -5.14
CA SER A 92 11.06 19.44 -4.80
C SER A 92 11.31 18.16 -4.02
N THR A 93 10.30 17.72 -3.28
CA THR A 93 10.30 16.43 -2.58
C THR A 93 9.20 15.58 -3.19
N LEU A 94 9.52 14.34 -3.55
CA LEU A 94 8.57 13.35 -4.07
C LEU A 94 8.47 12.19 -3.10
N TRP A 95 7.25 11.83 -2.72
CA TRP A 95 7.02 10.63 -1.92
C TRP A 95 5.81 9.85 -2.41
N THR A 96 5.85 8.55 -2.16
CA THR A 96 4.78 7.63 -2.55
C THR A 96 4.70 6.50 -1.53
N LEU A 97 3.48 6.24 -1.03
CA LEU A 97 3.14 5.12 -0.17
C LEU A 97 2.09 4.28 -0.88
N MET A 98 2.32 2.99 -1.04
CA MET A 98 1.34 2.05 -1.57
C MET A 98 1.09 0.94 -0.58
N VAL A 99 -0.18 0.59 -0.37
CA VAL A 99 -0.59 -0.51 0.52
C VAL A 99 -1.51 -1.45 -0.24
N THR A 100 -1.18 -2.73 -0.25
CA THR A 100 -1.95 -3.76 -0.95
C THR A 100 -3.35 -3.88 -0.35
N LEU A 101 -4.34 -3.99 -1.24
CA LEU A 101 -5.73 -4.23 -0.88
C LEU A 101 -5.96 -5.68 -0.45
N TRP A 102 -4.99 -6.59 -0.67
CA TRP A 102 -5.05 -7.94 -0.13
C TRP A 102 -5.17 -7.95 1.40
N TYR A 103 -4.52 -7.01 2.10
CA TYR A 103 -4.62 -6.95 3.56
C TYR A 103 -6.04 -6.73 4.08
N PRO A 104 -6.76 -5.65 3.71
CA PRO A 104 -8.13 -5.49 4.14
C PRO A 104 -9.05 -6.59 3.60
N ILE A 105 -8.84 -7.07 2.35
CA ILE A 105 -9.64 -8.17 1.80
C ILE A 105 -9.51 -9.43 2.66
N THR A 106 -8.29 -9.86 2.95
CA THR A 106 -8.03 -11.06 3.76
C THR A 106 -8.57 -10.91 5.19
N ILE A 107 -8.34 -9.75 5.83
CA ILE A 107 -8.85 -9.48 7.19
C ILE A 107 -10.37 -9.59 7.22
N PHE A 108 -11.07 -8.89 6.33
CA PHE A 108 -12.54 -8.88 6.34
C PHE A 108 -13.16 -10.16 5.79
N ALA A 109 -12.44 -10.95 4.99
CA ALA A 109 -12.90 -12.25 4.52
C ALA A 109 -12.80 -13.32 5.62
N ILE A 110 -11.73 -13.31 6.44
CA ILE A 110 -11.51 -14.33 7.48
C ILE A 110 -12.30 -14.05 8.76
N MET A 111 -12.49 -12.77 9.12
CA MET A 111 -13.19 -12.36 10.35
C MET A 111 -14.53 -13.08 10.61
N PRO A 112 -15.46 -13.21 9.64
CA PRO A 112 -16.71 -13.93 9.87
C PRO A 112 -16.48 -15.42 10.19
N PHE A 113 -15.51 -16.07 9.54
CA PHE A 113 -15.17 -17.47 9.85
C PHE A 113 -14.61 -17.64 11.25
N ALA A 114 -13.70 -16.74 11.67
CA ALA A 114 -13.17 -16.74 13.02
C ALA A 114 -14.29 -16.60 14.07
N SER A 115 -15.27 -15.72 13.83
CA SER A 115 -16.41 -15.56 14.73
C SER A 115 -17.30 -16.80 14.81
N LEU A 116 -17.52 -17.50 13.68
CA LEU A 116 -18.30 -18.74 13.65
C LEU A 116 -17.60 -19.85 14.43
N VAL A 117 -16.29 -20.03 14.22
CA VAL A 117 -15.49 -21.04 14.94
C VAL A 117 -15.51 -20.75 16.44
N CYS A 118 -15.25 -19.50 16.86
CA CYS A 118 -15.29 -19.12 18.27
C CYS A 118 -16.67 -19.36 18.90
N SER A 119 -17.75 -19.11 18.15
CA SER A 119 -19.12 -19.31 18.62
C SER A 119 -19.44 -20.80 18.77
N ALA A 120 -19.04 -21.63 17.80
CA ALA A 120 -19.21 -23.08 17.84
C ALA A 120 -18.41 -23.72 18.99
N VAL A 121 -17.17 -23.29 19.20
CA VAL A 121 -16.36 -23.74 20.35
C VAL A 121 -17.03 -23.37 21.67
N ARG A 122 -17.54 -22.13 21.80
CA ARG A 122 -18.24 -21.68 23.00
C ARG A 122 -19.52 -22.50 23.26
N GLN A 123 -20.31 -22.79 22.24
CA GLN A 123 -21.50 -23.64 22.36
C GLN A 123 -21.13 -25.08 22.77
N CYS A 124 -20.08 -25.65 22.18
CA CYS A 124 -19.62 -27.00 22.52
C CYS A 124 -19.15 -27.10 23.98
N VAL A 125 -18.39 -26.10 24.46
CA VAL A 125 -17.98 -26.03 25.88
C VAL A 125 -19.18 -25.88 26.81
N SER A 126 -20.19 -25.08 26.43
CA SER A 126 -21.41 -24.92 27.24
C SER A 126 -22.20 -26.24 27.36
N ASN A 127 -22.35 -26.97 26.24
CA ASN A 127 -23.09 -28.25 26.23
C ASN A 127 -22.40 -29.37 27.00
N VAL A 128 -21.07 -29.30 27.19
CA VAL A 128 -20.31 -30.23 28.03
C VAL A 128 -20.41 -29.87 29.52
N ALA A 129 -20.76 -28.62 29.85
CA ALA A 129 -20.84 -28.11 31.22
C ALA A 129 -22.25 -28.23 31.84
N GLU A 130 -23.29 -28.53 31.06
CA GLU A 130 -24.63 -28.86 31.58
C GLU A 130 -24.75 -30.39 31.78
N PRO A 131 -24.93 -30.88 33.03
CA PRO A 131 -25.06 -32.31 33.34
C PRO A 131 -26.45 -32.91 33.06
#